data_AF-A0AAN3VXS6-F1
#
_entry.id   AF-A0AAN3VXS6-F1
#
_cell.length_a   1.000
_cell.length_b   1.000
_cell.length_c   1.000
_cell.angle_alpha   90.00
_cell.angle_beta   90.00
_cell.angle_gamma   90.00
#
_symmetry.space_group_name_H-M   'P 1'
#
loop_
_entity.id
_entity.type
_entity.pdbx_description
1 polymer ?
#
loop_
_entity_poly.entity_id
_entity_poly.type
_entity_poly.pdbx_seq_one_letter_code
_entity_poly.pdbx_strand_id
1 'polypeptide(L)'
;KERKIVHVAAGVADTDAVNVSQLKKYNADLEKKGLNFAGNDGKVIHKNLGDTLEIIGGLAETEEASSKNLRTRKTDDGKLELLLAQNLNLNSVTTGNTIINNFGVTIQNGDKKVTLSENGLDNGGNKIINVAEGTEKTDAVNKGQLDKAVAAASTEVTAGKNIDVAVTTGSNGQKIYQVGLKDKITLGEGEKAVELDGEQGTLKVGNKITMDGTTGNASFGKVAINGEQGTVNGLTNITWDPNNYTSGQAATEDQLKVVDKKVEDLGTTIGKGYTFAGDSGSVNKKLGDTVKIAGDGKNITTSVTEDGELKVALNKKIEVEQITSEKMIIKDKDGNTTDVGETLKEHSEQIQENSEAIKKGLNFAGNHGTTNK
;
A
#
# COMPACT_ATOMS: atom_id res chain seq x y z
N LYS A 1 148.23 -6.16 21.49
CA LYS A 1 148.38 -4.74 21.89
C LYS A 1 147.63 -3.89 20.87
N GLU A 2 146.53 -3.26 21.27
CA GLU A 2 145.91 -2.22 20.44
C GLU A 2 146.85 -1.01 20.37
N ARG A 3 146.94 -0.36 19.21
CA ARG A 3 147.73 0.87 19.02
C ARG A 3 146.74 2.02 18.80
N LYS A 4 146.88 3.10 19.58
CA LYS A 4 146.12 4.34 19.42
C LYS A 4 147.03 5.41 18.80
N ILE A 5 146.54 6.12 17.80
CA ILE A 5 147.18 7.32 17.26
C ILE A 5 146.49 8.54 17.89
N VAL A 6 147.26 9.44 18.51
CA VAL A 6 146.74 10.59 19.27
C VAL A 6 147.19 11.91 18.64
N HIS A 7 146.52 13.02 18.98
CA HIS A 7 146.76 14.37 18.45
C HIS A 7 146.56 14.54 16.93
N VAL A 8 145.76 13.67 16.32
CA VAL A 8 145.33 13.85 14.93
C VAL A 8 144.31 14.99 14.88
N ALA A 9 144.68 16.10 14.26
CA ALA A 9 143.76 17.22 13.99
C ALA A 9 142.60 16.79 13.07
N ALA A 10 141.56 17.60 12.97
CA ALA A 10 140.47 17.30 12.04
C ALA A 10 140.98 17.41 10.59
N GLY A 11 140.79 16.36 9.78
CA GLY A 11 141.08 16.38 8.35
C GLY A 11 140.17 17.36 7.60
N VAL A 12 140.71 18.03 6.60
CA VAL A 12 140.02 19.05 5.79
C VAL A 12 139.95 18.64 4.32
N ALA A 13 141.01 18.05 3.76
CA ALA A 13 141.02 17.51 2.41
C ALA A 13 140.46 16.09 2.36
N ASP A 14 139.90 15.68 1.21
CA ASP A 14 139.34 14.33 1.01
C ASP A 14 140.36 13.20 1.25
N THR A 15 141.66 13.50 1.19
CA THR A 15 142.76 12.56 1.44
C THR A 15 143.30 12.58 2.87
N ASP A 16 142.82 13.48 3.73
CA ASP A 16 143.28 13.57 5.12
C ASP A 16 142.73 12.40 5.96
N ALA A 17 143.46 12.03 7.01
CA ALA A 17 142.98 11.05 7.96
C ALA A 17 141.84 11.62 8.84
N VAL A 18 140.75 10.87 8.98
CA VAL A 18 139.60 11.22 9.84
C VAL A 18 139.90 10.88 11.30
N ASN A 19 139.73 11.82 12.22
CA ASN A 19 139.86 11.55 13.66
C ASN A 19 138.52 11.07 14.28
N VAL A 20 138.57 10.47 15.47
CA VAL A 20 137.38 9.90 16.14
C VAL A 20 136.28 10.94 16.40
N SER A 21 136.64 12.21 16.60
CA SER A 21 135.65 13.27 16.81
C SER A 21 134.84 13.57 15.55
N GLN A 22 135.49 13.60 14.37
CA GLN A 22 134.82 13.76 13.08
C GLN A 22 133.87 12.59 12.80
N LEU A 23 134.31 11.35 13.06
CA LEU A 23 133.47 10.17 12.90
C LEU A 23 132.25 10.19 13.84
N LYS A 24 132.44 10.51 15.13
CA LYS A 24 131.34 10.62 16.10
C LYS A 24 130.35 11.72 15.71
N LYS A 25 130.85 12.88 15.26
CA LYS A 25 130.02 13.98 14.78
C LYS A 25 129.22 13.56 13.55
N TYR A 26 129.86 12.94 12.57
CA TYR A 26 129.20 12.44 11.37
C TYR A 26 128.08 11.44 11.72
N ASN A 27 128.35 10.48 12.63
CA ASN A 27 127.35 9.53 13.09
C ASN A 27 126.16 10.24 13.76
N ALA A 28 126.41 11.18 14.67
CA ALA A 28 125.36 11.94 15.34
C ALA A 28 124.53 12.83 14.37
N ASP A 29 125.17 13.42 13.37
CA ASP A 29 124.50 14.20 12.33
C ASP A 29 123.66 13.30 11.41
N LEU A 30 124.13 12.08 11.12
CA LEU A 30 123.38 11.09 10.33
C LEU A 30 122.18 10.55 11.11
N GLU A 31 122.32 10.28 12.41
CA GLU A 31 121.22 9.91 13.30
C GLU A 31 120.12 10.96 13.27
N LYS A 32 120.48 12.25 13.33
CA LYS A 32 119.54 13.39 13.27
C LYS A 32 118.96 13.67 11.88
N LYS A 33 119.56 13.18 10.80
CA LYS A 33 119.00 13.38 9.45
C LYS A 33 117.73 12.56 9.24
N GLY A 34 117.67 11.36 9.81
CA GLY A 34 116.45 10.59 9.97
C GLY A 34 115.58 10.43 8.72
N LEU A 35 114.27 10.28 8.94
CA LEU A 35 113.23 10.32 7.91
C LEU A 35 112.14 11.34 8.28
N ASN A 36 111.59 11.97 7.25
CA ASN A 36 110.47 12.91 7.34
C ASN A 36 109.24 12.28 6.68
N PHE A 37 108.11 12.24 7.38
CA PHE A 37 106.82 11.77 6.88
C PHE A 37 105.82 12.92 6.90
N ALA A 38 105.18 13.22 5.77
CA ALA A 38 104.20 14.29 5.67
C ALA A 38 102.79 13.73 5.45
N GLY A 39 101.82 14.24 6.21
CA GLY A 39 100.41 13.98 6.00
C GLY A 39 99.80 14.85 4.90
N ASN A 40 98.51 14.64 4.61
CA ASN A 40 97.74 15.49 3.70
C ASN A 40 97.55 16.93 4.22
N ASP A 41 97.74 17.17 5.52
CA ASP A 41 97.73 18.50 6.13
C ASP A 41 99.07 19.26 5.97
N GLY A 42 100.06 18.63 5.33
CA GLY A 42 101.38 19.20 5.06
C GLY A 42 102.32 19.23 6.27
N LYS A 43 101.89 18.75 7.44
CA LYS A 43 102.77 18.69 8.62
C LYS A 43 103.72 17.51 8.51
N VAL A 44 104.95 17.72 9.01
CA VAL A 44 106.03 16.72 8.95
C VAL A 44 106.24 16.09 10.33
N ILE A 45 106.22 14.77 10.37
CA ILE A 45 106.74 13.97 11.48
C ILE A 45 108.19 13.62 11.14
N HIS A 46 109.12 14.12 11.94
CA HIS A 46 110.53 13.75 11.85
C HIS A 46 110.85 12.61 12.83
N LYS A 47 111.62 11.63 12.37
CA LYS A 47 112.11 10.51 13.18
C LYS A 47 113.61 10.36 12.96
N ASN A 48 114.40 10.43 14.03
CA ASN A 48 115.83 10.15 13.95
C ASN A 48 116.04 8.68 13.55
N LEU A 49 117.23 8.33 13.07
CA LEU A 49 117.57 6.92 12.85
C LEU A 49 117.50 6.16 14.17
N GLY A 50 116.70 5.09 14.20
CA GLY A 50 116.45 4.29 15.40
C GLY A 50 115.13 4.60 16.11
N ASP A 51 114.47 5.73 15.81
CA ASP A 51 113.15 6.04 16.37
C ASP A 51 112.04 5.21 15.68
N THR A 52 111.03 4.79 16.45
CA THR A 52 109.84 4.11 15.91
C THR A 52 108.81 5.11 15.39
N LEU A 53 108.31 4.90 14.17
CA LEU A 53 107.09 5.54 13.64
C LEU A 53 105.90 4.62 13.85
N GLU A 54 104.86 5.11 14.52
CA GLU A 54 103.60 4.37 14.71
C GLU A 54 102.52 4.90 13.75
N ILE A 55 101.76 3.98 13.16
CA ILE A 55 100.58 4.28 12.35
C ILE A 55 99.42 3.51 13.00
N ILE A 56 98.57 4.22 13.76
CA ILE A 56 97.53 3.61 14.60
C ILE A 56 96.13 3.99 14.13
N GLY A 57 95.21 3.04 14.20
CA GLY A 57 93.77 3.25 14.08
C GLY A 57 93.07 3.06 15.43
N GLY A 58 91.79 3.43 15.53
CA GLY A 58 91.02 3.34 16.78
C GLY A 58 90.30 2.00 17.03
N LEU A 59 90.45 1.01 16.13
CA LEU A 59 89.82 -0.30 16.25
C LEU A 59 90.60 -1.17 17.25
N ALA A 60 89.90 -1.81 18.20
CA ALA A 60 90.54 -2.71 19.15
C ALA A 60 91.04 -3.98 18.46
N GLU A 61 92.11 -4.60 18.98
CA GLU A 61 92.72 -5.81 18.42
C GLU A 61 91.76 -7.02 18.38
N THR A 62 90.76 -7.04 19.27
CA THR A 62 89.74 -8.11 19.36
C THR A 62 88.61 -7.97 18.35
N GLU A 63 88.52 -6.84 17.65
CA GLU A 63 87.46 -6.58 16.67
C GLU A 63 87.89 -7.07 15.28
N GLU A 64 86.91 -7.55 14.50
CA GLU A 64 87.16 -8.04 13.14
C GLU A 64 87.62 -6.90 12.22
N ALA A 65 88.81 -7.07 11.61
CA ALA A 65 89.39 -6.11 10.68
C ALA A 65 89.59 -6.73 9.29
N SER A 66 89.48 -5.92 8.24
CA SER A 66 89.73 -6.34 6.87
C SER A 66 90.69 -5.38 6.17
N SER A 67 91.78 -5.91 5.62
CA SER A 67 92.70 -5.17 4.76
C SER A 67 92.22 -5.10 3.30
N LYS A 68 91.14 -5.80 2.92
CA LYS A 68 90.72 -5.94 1.52
C LYS A 68 90.16 -4.64 0.91
N ASN A 69 89.63 -3.75 1.75
CA ASN A 69 89.01 -2.51 1.29
C ASN A 69 90.03 -1.37 1.10
N LEU A 70 91.27 -1.53 1.56
CA LEU A 70 92.31 -0.51 1.47
C LEU A 70 93.43 -0.98 0.53
N ARG A 71 93.86 -0.10 -0.37
CA ARG A 71 95.02 -0.33 -1.24
C ARG A 71 96.03 0.78 -1.06
N THR A 72 97.29 0.42 -0.93
CA THR A 72 98.41 1.36 -1.02
C THR A 72 99.03 1.30 -2.41
N ARG A 73 99.41 2.45 -2.97
CA ARG A 73 100.23 2.52 -4.19
C ARG A 73 101.22 3.67 -4.13
N LYS A 74 102.27 3.57 -4.92
CA LYS A 74 103.15 4.70 -5.22
C LYS A 74 102.52 5.55 -6.34
N THR A 75 102.61 6.86 -6.22
CA THR A 75 102.27 7.83 -7.28
C THR A 75 103.51 8.21 -8.10
N ASP A 76 103.30 8.77 -9.29
CA ASP A 76 104.40 9.17 -10.18
C ASP A 76 105.28 10.27 -9.57
N ASP A 77 104.69 11.14 -8.72
CA ASP A 77 105.40 12.18 -7.96
C ASP A 77 106.07 11.67 -6.67
N GLY A 78 106.12 10.35 -6.46
CA GLY A 78 106.88 9.71 -5.39
C GLY A 78 106.20 9.62 -4.03
N LYS A 79 104.88 9.85 -3.94
CA LYS A 79 104.09 9.70 -2.71
C LYS A 79 103.54 8.29 -2.57
N LEU A 80 103.10 7.93 -1.36
CA LEU A 80 102.26 6.77 -1.10
C LEU A 80 100.82 7.24 -0.96
N GLU A 81 99.92 6.67 -1.75
CA GLU A 81 98.49 6.95 -1.70
C GLU A 81 97.75 5.77 -1.07
N LEU A 82 96.86 6.07 -0.12
CA LEU A 82 95.90 5.11 0.43
C LEU A 82 94.57 5.30 -0.30
N LEU A 83 94.08 4.22 -0.91
CA LEU A 83 92.86 4.19 -1.68
C LEU A 83 91.84 3.30 -1.00
N LEU A 84 90.58 3.72 -1.02
CA LEU A 84 89.46 2.89 -0.65
C LEU A 84 88.92 2.17 -1.90
N ALA A 85 88.56 0.89 -1.79
CA ALA A 85 87.90 0.17 -2.86
C ALA A 85 86.55 0.81 -3.20
N GLN A 86 86.20 0.88 -4.49
CA GLN A 86 84.88 1.36 -4.93
C GLN A 86 83.75 0.43 -4.47
N ASN A 87 84.01 -0.89 -4.49
CA ASN A 87 83.13 -1.91 -3.92
C ASN A 87 83.65 -2.31 -2.55
N LEU A 88 82.94 -1.91 -1.51
CA LEU A 88 83.28 -2.25 -0.13
C LEU A 88 82.71 -3.62 0.23
N ASN A 89 83.55 -4.47 0.81
CA ASN A 89 83.11 -5.72 1.43
C ASN A 89 83.10 -5.53 2.96
N LEU A 90 81.92 -5.45 3.56
CA LEU A 90 81.68 -5.12 4.96
C LEU A 90 80.62 -6.07 5.54
N ASN A 91 80.73 -6.37 6.84
CA ASN A 91 79.70 -7.15 7.54
C ASN A 91 78.45 -6.31 7.86
N SER A 92 78.65 -5.04 8.23
CA SER A 92 77.56 -4.09 8.44
C SER A 92 77.98 -2.64 8.20
N VAL A 93 76.99 -1.79 7.90
CA VAL A 93 77.11 -0.34 7.89
C VAL A 93 76.00 0.22 8.77
N THR A 94 76.36 1.05 9.75
CA THR A 94 75.41 1.74 10.62
C THR A 94 75.51 3.25 10.40
N THR A 95 74.39 3.89 10.05
CA THR A 95 74.30 5.35 9.85
C THR A 95 73.07 5.90 10.58
N GLY A 96 73.30 6.54 11.72
CA GLY A 96 72.23 6.88 12.65
C GLY A 96 71.46 5.63 13.04
N ASN A 97 70.16 5.59 12.72
CA ASN A 97 69.30 4.45 13.02
C ASN A 97 69.18 3.42 11.88
N THR A 98 69.88 3.64 10.77
CA THR A 98 69.85 2.72 9.62
C THR A 98 70.98 1.72 9.74
N ILE A 99 70.65 0.44 9.60
CA ILE A 99 71.60 -0.68 9.62
C ILE A 99 71.46 -1.45 8.30
N ILE A 100 72.58 -1.59 7.59
CA ILE A 100 72.70 -2.44 6.40
C ILE A 100 73.60 -3.61 6.78
N ASN A 101 73.11 -4.83 6.69
CA ASN A 101 73.88 -6.04 7.03
C ASN A 101 73.32 -7.26 6.27
N ASN A 102 73.73 -8.46 6.67
CA ASN A 102 73.30 -9.71 6.04
C ASN A 102 71.77 -9.97 6.10
N PHE A 103 71.03 -9.27 6.96
CA PHE A 103 69.56 -9.34 6.98
C PHE A 103 68.88 -8.43 5.93
N GLY A 104 69.60 -7.42 5.41
CA GLY A 104 69.08 -6.41 4.49
C GLY A 104 69.21 -5.00 5.05
N VAL A 105 68.15 -4.20 4.93
CA VAL A 105 68.11 -2.80 5.41
C VAL A 105 67.10 -2.68 6.54
N THR A 106 67.55 -2.16 7.68
CA THR A 106 66.71 -1.87 8.84
C THR A 106 66.76 -0.39 9.17
N ILE A 107 65.61 0.22 9.43
CA ILE A 107 65.50 1.58 9.99
C ILE A 107 64.77 1.47 11.32
N GLN A 108 65.47 1.80 12.42
CA GLN A 108 64.86 1.86 13.75
C GLN A 108 64.31 3.27 14.01
N ASN A 109 63.02 3.41 14.33
CA ASN A 109 62.46 4.71 14.71
C ASN A 109 61.50 4.55 15.90
N GLY A 110 62.00 4.80 17.11
CA GLY A 110 61.27 4.52 18.35
C GLY A 110 60.93 3.03 18.45
N ASP A 111 59.67 2.72 18.77
CA ASP A 111 59.17 1.34 18.87
C ASP A 111 58.86 0.69 17.51
N LYS A 112 58.87 1.48 16.42
CA LYS A 112 58.57 0.99 15.08
C LYS A 112 59.87 0.67 14.33
N LYS A 113 59.89 -0.50 13.70
CA LYS A 113 61.01 -0.99 12.91
C LYS A 113 60.55 -1.23 11.48
N VAL A 114 61.24 -0.64 10.51
CA VAL A 114 61.02 -0.91 9.08
C VAL A 114 62.16 -1.79 8.59
N THR A 115 61.84 -2.90 7.93
CA THR A 115 62.85 -3.82 7.37
C THR A 115 62.55 -4.19 5.95
N LEU A 116 63.58 -4.13 5.10
CA LEU A 116 63.61 -4.81 3.82
C LEU A 116 64.58 -6.00 3.95
N SER A 117 64.04 -7.21 3.85
CA SER A 117 64.81 -8.47 3.95
C SER A 117 64.47 -9.42 2.80
N GLU A 118 65.05 -10.61 2.80
CA GLU A 118 64.71 -11.69 1.85
C GLU A 118 63.22 -12.09 1.87
N ASN A 119 62.53 -11.85 3.00
CA ASN A 119 61.10 -12.11 3.16
C ASN A 119 60.20 -10.95 2.67
N GLY A 120 60.80 -9.87 2.16
CA GLY A 120 60.10 -8.69 1.67
C GLY A 120 60.16 -7.49 2.63
N LEU A 121 59.20 -6.58 2.46
CA LEU A 121 59.07 -5.34 3.22
C LEU A 121 58.13 -5.53 4.42
N ASP A 122 58.63 -5.28 5.62
CA ASP A 122 57.82 -4.99 6.80
C ASP A 122 57.87 -3.48 7.06
N ASN A 123 56.73 -2.81 6.95
CA ASN A 123 56.63 -1.37 7.15
C ASN A 123 56.39 -0.97 8.62
N GLY A 124 56.43 -1.91 9.57
CA GLY A 124 56.37 -1.63 11.00
C GLY A 124 55.09 -0.93 11.44
N GLY A 125 53.96 -1.24 10.80
CA GLY A 125 52.67 -0.57 11.07
C GLY A 125 52.65 0.93 10.70
N ASN A 126 53.56 1.38 9.83
CA ASN A 126 53.48 2.71 9.24
C ASN A 126 52.55 2.73 8.02
N LYS A 127 52.05 3.92 7.67
CA LYS A 127 51.36 4.11 6.39
C LYS A 127 52.38 4.10 5.26
N ILE A 128 52.08 3.38 4.18
CA ILE A 128 52.78 3.54 2.90
C ILE A 128 52.03 4.64 2.15
N ILE A 129 52.68 5.79 1.94
CA ILE A 129 52.08 6.95 1.26
C ILE A 129 52.54 6.99 -0.20
N ASN A 130 51.77 7.69 -1.04
CA ASN A 130 52.04 7.82 -2.48
C ASN A 130 52.03 6.50 -3.26
N VAL A 131 51.13 5.57 -2.89
CA VAL A 131 50.87 4.35 -3.65
C VAL A 131 49.88 4.68 -4.78
N ALA A 132 50.36 4.58 -6.04
CA ALA A 132 49.52 4.72 -7.23
C ALA A 132 48.41 3.64 -7.26
N GLU A 133 47.39 3.81 -8.11
CA GLU A 133 46.39 2.76 -8.28
C GLU A 133 47.03 1.54 -8.95
N GLY A 134 46.88 0.36 -8.35
CA GLY A 134 47.37 -0.90 -8.92
C GLY A 134 46.52 -1.34 -10.11
N THR A 135 47.18 -1.78 -11.18
CA THR A 135 46.53 -2.24 -12.42
C THR A 135 46.70 -3.74 -12.65
N GLU A 136 47.78 -4.32 -12.13
CA GLU A 136 48.09 -5.74 -12.24
C GLU A 136 47.68 -6.53 -10.98
N LYS A 137 47.57 -7.86 -11.11
CA LYS A 137 47.13 -8.74 -10.01
C LYS A 137 48.03 -8.72 -8.78
N THR A 138 49.29 -8.35 -8.94
CA THR A 138 50.32 -8.33 -7.88
C THR A 138 50.56 -6.93 -7.32
N ASP A 139 49.86 -5.92 -7.82
CA ASP A 139 50.02 -4.55 -7.33
C ASP A 139 49.33 -4.36 -5.98
N ALA A 140 49.91 -3.50 -5.15
CA ALA A 140 49.23 -3.05 -3.94
C ALA A 140 48.04 -2.15 -4.31
N VAL A 141 46.92 -2.32 -3.62
CA VAL A 141 45.75 -1.43 -3.76
C VAL A 141 45.85 -0.26 -2.79
N ASN A 142 45.54 0.94 -3.26
CA ASN A 142 45.41 2.10 -2.39
C ASN A 142 43.98 2.27 -1.87
N LYS A 143 43.78 3.15 -0.88
CA LYS A 143 42.46 3.41 -0.29
C LYS A 143 41.44 3.92 -1.33
N GLY A 144 41.88 4.68 -2.33
CA GLY A 144 40.99 5.18 -3.40
C GLY A 144 40.36 4.07 -4.21
N GLN A 145 41.12 3.02 -4.55
CA GLN A 145 40.57 1.82 -5.21
C GLN A 145 39.58 1.07 -4.31
N LEU A 146 39.89 0.94 -3.03
CA LEU A 146 38.98 0.31 -2.06
C LEU A 146 37.67 1.09 -1.93
N ASP A 147 37.73 2.41 -1.77
CA ASP A 147 36.54 3.28 -1.66
C ASP A 147 35.67 3.19 -2.93
N LYS A 148 36.28 3.19 -4.13
CA LYS A 148 35.57 2.99 -5.41
C LYS A 148 34.89 1.61 -5.45
N ALA A 149 35.57 0.55 -5.03
CA ALA A 149 35.01 -0.79 -5.02
C ALA A 149 33.83 -0.91 -4.04
N VAL A 150 33.93 -0.32 -2.86
CA VAL A 150 32.84 -0.26 -1.86
C VAL A 150 31.64 0.51 -2.40
N ALA A 151 31.87 1.65 -3.06
CA ALA A 151 30.80 2.41 -3.71
C ALA A 151 30.11 1.61 -4.83
N ALA A 152 30.89 0.96 -5.70
CA ALA A 152 30.37 0.14 -6.80
C ALA A 152 29.62 -1.11 -6.33
N ALA A 153 29.97 -1.65 -5.16
CA ALA A 153 29.26 -2.79 -4.56
C ALA A 153 27.89 -2.43 -3.97
N SER A 154 27.54 -1.15 -3.87
CA SER A 154 26.26 -0.71 -3.33
C SER A 154 25.13 -0.86 -4.35
N THR A 155 24.09 -1.62 -4.02
CA THR A 155 22.87 -1.71 -4.82
C THR A 155 21.97 -0.49 -4.58
N GLU A 156 21.42 0.06 -5.65
CA GLU A 156 20.38 1.09 -5.61
C GLU A 156 18.99 0.45 -5.77
N VAL A 157 18.06 0.79 -4.88
CA VAL A 157 16.66 0.36 -4.95
C VAL A 157 15.79 1.62 -4.95
N THR A 158 15.07 1.85 -6.04
CA THR A 158 14.15 2.99 -6.19
C THR A 158 12.70 2.56 -6.04
N ALA A 159 11.91 3.33 -5.30
CA ALA A 159 10.48 3.09 -5.15
C ALA A 159 9.72 3.31 -6.48
N GLY A 160 8.94 2.32 -6.91
CA GLY A 160 7.99 2.45 -8.01
C GLY A 160 6.67 3.13 -7.58
N LYS A 161 5.74 3.33 -8.53
CA LYS A 161 4.45 4.04 -8.29
C LYS A 161 3.71 3.57 -7.02
N ASN A 162 3.57 2.25 -6.84
CA ASN A 162 2.79 1.64 -5.75
C ASN A 162 3.64 0.99 -4.64
N ILE A 163 4.97 1.18 -4.71
CA ILE A 163 5.92 0.53 -3.81
C ILE A 163 6.51 1.58 -2.87
N ASP A 164 6.59 1.27 -1.59
CA ASP A 164 7.37 2.03 -0.63
C ASP A 164 8.70 1.31 -0.35
N VAL A 165 9.77 2.09 -0.20
CA VAL A 165 11.11 1.57 0.08
C VAL A 165 11.68 2.33 1.26
N ALA A 166 11.62 1.72 2.44
CA ALA A 166 12.25 2.26 3.64
C ALA A 166 13.70 1.78 3.73
N VAL A 167 14.61 2.69 4.07
CA VAL A 167 16.05 2.41 4.18
C VAL A 167 16.49 2.55 5.63
N THR A 168 17.15 1.52 6.15
CA THR A 168 17.82 1.54 7.45
C THR A 168 19.28 1.14 7.31
N THR A 169 20.11 1.43 8.32
CA THR A 169 21.52 1.01 8.35
C THR A 169 21.68 -0.17 9.29
N GLY A 170 22.26 -1.26 8.80
CA GLY A 170 22.56 -2.45 9.60
C GLY A 170 23.81 -2.28 10.47
N SER A 171 24.06 -3.26 11.34
CA SER A 171 25.18 -3.24 12.30
C SER A 171 26.57 -3.17 11.67
N ASN A 172 26.69 -3.52 10.38
CA ASN A 172 27.96 -3.47 9.63
C ASN A 172 28.03 -2.26 8.69
N GLY A 173 27.15 -1.26 8.85
CA GLY A 173 27.10 -0.05 8.03
C GLY A 173 26.46 -0.22 6.64
N GLN A 174 25.93 -1.40 6.32
CA GLN A 174 25.23 -1.68 5.07
C GLN A 174 23.80 -1.11 5.07
N LYS A 175 23.31 -0.70 3.90
CA LYS A 175 21.89 -0.32 3.74
C LYS A 175 21.00 -1.57 3.71
N ILE A 176 19.89 -1.52 4.45
CA ILE A 176 18.81 -2.53 4.42
C ILE A 176 17.59 -1.85 3.80
N TYR A 177 17.12 -2.42 2.69
CA TYR A 177 15.93 -1.95 1.97
C TYR A 177 14.72 -2.80 2.37
N GLN A 178 13.75 -2.20 3.05
CA GLN A 178 12.46 -2.82 3.32
C GLN A 178 11.48 -2.37 2.23
N VAL A 179 11.01 -3.33 1.44
CA VAL A 179 10.14 -3.07 0.28
C VAL A 179 8.72 -3.52 0.60
N GLY A 180 7.78 -2.59 0.55
CA GLY A 180 6.36 -2.82 0.84
C GLY A 180 5.46 -2.19 -0.21
N LEU A 181 4.16 -2.48 -0.12
CA LEU A 181 3.14 -1.72 -0.85
C LEU A 181 2.85 -0.42 -0.08
N LYS A 182 2.52 0.63 -0.82
CA LYS A 182 1.93 1.85 -0.23
C LYS A 182 0.52 1.56 0.26
N ASP A 183 0.04 2.33 1.23
CA ASP A 183 -1.37 2.29 1.66
C ASP A 183 -2.34 2.69 0.53
N LYS A 184 -1.86 3.52 -0.41
CA LYS A 184 -2.59 3.90 -1.62
C LYS A 184 -1.97 3.27 -2.85
N ILE A 185 -2.76 2.48 -3.56
CA ILE A 185 -2.35 1.75 -4.76
C ILE A 185 -3.21 2.21 -5.92
N THR A 186 -2.59 2.64 -7.01
CA THR A 186 -3.28 2.96 -8.26
C THR A 186 -2.77 2.07 -9.39
N LEU A 187 -3.66 1.30 -9.99
CA LEU A 187 -3.39 0.48 -11.17
C LEU A 187 -4.01 1.13 -12.40
N GLY A 188 -3.21 1.35 -13.44
CA GLY A 188 -3.63 2.09 -14.62
C GLY A 188 -3.73 3.60 -14.37
N GLU A 189 -4.41 4.29 -15.29
CA GLU A 189 -4.58 5.75 -15.31
C GLU A 189 -5.94 6.14 -15.92
N GLY A 190 -6.38 7.37 -15.64
CA GLY A 190 -7.63 7.93 -16.16
C GLY A 190 -8.89 7.25 -15.63
N GLU A 191 -9.98 7.29 -16.40
CA GLU A 191 -11.31 6.81 -15.99
C GLU A 191 -11.42 5.30 -15.78
N LYS A 192 -10.38 4.54 -16.10
CA LYS A 192 -10.28 3.08 -15.94
C LYS A 192 -9.35 2.68 -14.80
N ALA A 193 -8.78 3.64 -14.07
CA ALA A 193 -7.88 3.35 -12.96
C ALA A 193 -8.58 2.55 -11.86
N VAL A 194 -7.84 1.64 -11.24
CA VAL A 194 -8.26 0.97 -10.00
C VAL A 194 -7.47 1.58 -8.86
N GLU A 195 -8.18 2.20 -7.94
CA GLU A 195 -7.62 2.90 -6.78
C GLU A 195 -8.03 2.16 -5.51
N LEU A 196 -7.06 1.70 -4.74
CA LEU A 196 -7.24 1.20 -3.39
C LEU A 196 -6.69 2.26 -2.44
N ASP A 197 -7.48 2.66 -1.46
CA ASP A 197 -7.04 3.52 -0.36
C ASP A 197 -7.23 2.76 0.95
N GLY A 198 -6.15 2.17 1.46
CA GLY A 198 -6.14 1.43 2.72
C GLY A 198 -6.31 2.33 3.95
N GLU A 199 -6.00 3.63 3.86
CA GLU A 199 -6.23 4.57 4.96
C GLU A 199 -7.73 4.85 5.13
N GLN A 200 -8.45 4.94 4.02
CA GLN A 200 -9.89 5.22 3.99
C GLN A 200 -10.75 3.95 3.85
N GLY A 201 -10.14 2.77 3.67
CA GLY A 201 -10.86 1.52 3.40
C GLY A 201 -11.70 1.55 2.12
N THR A 202 -11.29 2.31 1.09
CA THR A 202 -12.06 2.48 -0.15
C THR A 202 -11.46 1.73 -1.34
N LEU A 203 -12.35 1.35 -2.27
CA LEU A 203 -11.99 0.78 -3.57
C LEU A 203 -12.79 1.47 -4.66
N LYS A 204 -12.09 2.03 -5.64
CA LYS A 204 -12.68 2.62 -6.84
C LYS A 204 -12.20 1.88 -8.08
N VAL A 205 -13.13 1.43 -8.91
CA VAL A 205 -12.85 0.76 -10.19
C VAL A 205 -13.40 1.62 -11.31
N GLY A 206 -12.51 2.42 -11.89
CA GLY A 206 -12.84 3.47 -12.83
C GLY A 206 -13.85 4.46 -12.27
N ASN A 207 -14.69 5.02 -13.13
CA ASN A 207 -15.77 5.94 -12.73
C ASN A 207 -17.10 5.25 -12.42
N LYS A 208 -17.15 3.91 -12.47
CA LYS A 208 -18.41 3.15 -12.40
C LYS A 208 -18.65 2.49 -11.05
N ILE A 209 -17.60 2.10 -10.34
CA ILE A 209 -17.75 1.39 -9.07
C ILE A 209 -16.95 2.12 -8.01
N THR A 210 -17.63 2.44 -6.92
CA THR A 210 -17.00 2.96 -5.70
C THR A 210 -17.53 2.14 -4.53
N MET A 211 -16.65 1.71 -3.64
CA MET A 211 -16.99 1.03 -2.40
C MET A 211 -16.24 1.70 -1.27
N ASP A 212 -16.95 2.03 -0.22
CA ASP A 212 -16.44 2.60 1.02
C ASP A 212 -16.69 1.59 2.13
N GLY A 213 -15.63 0.92 2.57
CA GLY A 213 -15.69 -0.06 3.65
C GLY A 213 -15.93 0.55 5.03
N THR A 214 -15.69 1.86 5.20
CA THR A 214 -15.89 2.57 6.46
C THR A 214 -17.36 2.90 6.67
N THR A 215 -18.03 3.45 5.66
CA THR A 215 -19.47 3.79 5.75
C THR A 215 -20.38 2.67 5.27
N GLY A 216 -19.84 1.64 4.61
CA GLY A 216 -20.62 0.60 3.93
C GLY A 216 -21.31 1.09 2.66
N ASN A 217 -21.02 2.32 2.22
CA ASN A 217 -21.59 2.90 1.01
C ASN A 217 -20.97 2.26 -0.24
N ALA A 218 -21.78 1.96 -1.24
CA ALA A 218 -21.29 1.47 -2.52
C ALA A 218 -22.09 2.05 -3.68
N SER A 219 -21.44 2.30 -4.80
CA SER A 219 -22.09 2.70 -6.05
C SER A 219 -21.70 1.72 -7.15
N PHE A 220 -22.70 1.25 -7.89
CA PHE A 220 -22.54 0.39 -9.06
C PHE A 220 -23.27 1.04 -10.23
N GLY A 221 -22.56 1.93 -10.93
CA GLY A 221 -23.13 2.77 -11.98
C GLY A 221 -24.17 3.74 -11.42
N LYS A 222 -25.45 3.44 -11.62
CA LYS A 222 -26.57 4.26 -11.13
C LYS A 222 -27.12 3.81 -9.78
N VAL A 223 -26.86 2.57 -9.38
CA VAL A 223 -27.37 2.01 -8.12
C VAL A 223 -26.45 2.46 -6.99
N ALA A 224 -27.03 3.07 -5.96
CA ALA A 224 -26.31 3.51 -4.78
C ALA A 224 -26.84 2.75 -3.55
N ILE A 225 -25.93 2.08 -2.85
CA ILE A 225 -26.15 1.49 -1.53
C ILE A 225 -25.66 2.52 -0.51
N ASN A 226 -26.55 2.90 0.41
CA ASN A 226 -26.18 3.70 1.57
C ASN A 226 -26.16 2.79 2.80
N GLY A 227 -24.95 2.43 3.24
CA GLY A 227 -24.74 1.55 4.39
C GLY A 227 -25.16 2.18 5.71
N GLU A 228 -24.90 3.49 5.87
CA GLU A 228 -25.29 4.24 7.08
C GLU A 228 -26.80 4.33 7.26
N GLN A 229 -27.54 4.50 6.17
CA GLN A 229 -29.00 4.62 6.17
C GLN A 229 -29.71 3.29 5.96
N GLY A 230 -29.00 2.24 5.53
CA GLY A 230 -29.57 0.93 5.20
C GLY A 230 -30.48 0.94 3.97
N THR A 231 -30.21 1.80 2.98
CA THR A 231 -31.08 1.96 1.79
C THR A 231 -30.37 1.58 0.49
N VAL A 232 -31.17 1.22 -0.52
CA VAL A 232 -30.72 0.97 -1.89
C VAL A 232 -31.50 1.87 -2.83
N ASN A 233 -30.81 2.82 -3.46
CA ASN A 233 -31.37 3.87 -4.29
C ASN A 233 -30.88 3.76 -5.74
N GLY A 234 -31.48 4.55 -6.64
CA GLY A 234 -31.12 4.57 -8.07
C GLY A 234 -31.64 3.37 -8.87
N LEU A 235 -32.51 2.55 -8.25
CA LEU A 235 -33.28 1.51 -8.93
C LEU A 235 -34.26 2.14 -9.92
N THR A 236 -34.44 1.48 -11.07
CA THR A 236 -35.24 2.03 -12.19
C THR A 236 -36.63 1.40 -12.31
N ASN A 237 -36.92 0.34 -11.56
CA ASN A 237 -38.23 -0.30 -11.53
C ASN A 237 -39.21 0.52 -10.67
N ILE A 238 -39.72 1.62 -11.21
CA ILE A 238 -40.63 2.55 -10.53
C ILE A 238 -42.12 2.35 -10.89
N THR A 239 -42.43 1.42 -11.79
CA THR A 239 -43.81 1.11 -12.23
C THR A 239 -44.16 -0.35 -11.93
N TRP A 240 -45.41 -0.61 -11.55
CA TRP A 240 -45.89 -1.97 -11.27
C TRP A 240 -46.76 -2.52 -12.40
N ASP A 241 -46.29 -3.60 -13.05
CA ASP A 241 -47.04 -4.42 -14.00
C ASP A 241 -47.19 -5.85 -13.46
N PRO A 242 -48.42 -6.29 -13.09
CA PRO A 242 -48.64 -7.63 -12.55
C PRO A 242 -48.38 -8.76 -13.56
N ASN A 243 -48.36 -8.48 -14.86
CA ASN A 243 -48.17 -9.49 -15.89
C ASN A 243 -46.70 -9.61 -16.34
N ASN A 244 -45.87 -8.58 -16.08
CA ASN A 244 -44.49 -8.49 -16.55
C ASN A 244 -43.56 -8.05 -15.42
N TYR A 245 -43.51 -8.84 -14.35
CA TYR A 245 -42.57 -8.62 -13.24
C TYR A 245 -41.32 -9.51 -13.37
N THR A 246 -40.19 -9.03 -12.86
CA THR A 246 -38.94 -9.80 -12.80
C THR A 246 -38.82 -10.47 -11.43
N SER A 247 -38.95 -11.80 -11.40
CA SER A 247 -38.79 -12.58 -10.16
C SER A 247 -37.38 -12.43 -9.58
N GLY A 248 -37.28 -12.24 -8.26
CA GLY A 248 -36.01 -12.06 -7.56
C GLY A 248 -35.43 -10.64 -7.60
N GLN A 249 -36.04 -9.71 -8.35
CA GLN A 249 -35.67 -8.30 -8.32
C GLN A 249 -36.30 -7.60 -7.10
N ALA A 250 -35.53 -6.74 -6.43
CA ALA A 250 -36.05 -5.91 -5.33
C ALA A 250 -37.11 -4.91 -5.83
N ALA A 251 -38.23 -4.78 -5.11
CA ALA A 251 -39.26 -3.79 -5.41
C ALA A 251 -38.86 -2.39 -4.91
N THR A 252 -39.33 -1.34 -5.59
CA THR A 252 -39.18 0.05 -5.13
C THR A 252 -40.40 0.52 -4.34
N GLU A 253 -40.21 1.56 -3.52
CA GLU A 253 -41.33 2.23 -2.84
C GLU A 253 -42.35 2.80 -3.83
N ASP A 254 -41.92 3.25 -5.02
CA ASP A 254 -42.82 3.70 -6.08
C ASP A 254 -43.75 2.57 -6.56
N GLN A 255 -43.22 1.36 -6.76
CA GLN A 255 -44.05 0.20 -7.08
C GLN A 255 -45.00 -0.15 -5.95
N LEU A 256 -44.53 -0.10 -4.69
CA LEU A 256 -45.36 -0.39 -3.53
C LEU A 256 -46.48 0.65 -3.39
N LYS A 257 -46.20 1.93 -3.65
CA LYS A 257 -47.20 3.02 -3.67
C LYS A 257 -48.29 2.78 -4.70
N VAL A 258 -47.94 2.31 -5.90
CA VAL A 258 -48.94 1.96 -6.93
C VAL A 258 -49.83 0.81 -6.45
N VAL A 259 -49.26 -0.20 -5.79
CA VAL A 259 -50.03 -1.33 -5.24
C VAL A 259 -50.92 -0.86 -4.07
N ASP A 260 -50.37 -0.07 -3.16
CA ASP A 260 -51.08 0.51 -2.02
C ASP A 260 -52.30 1.32 -2.49
N LYS A 261 -52.12 2.16 -3.52
CA LYS A 261 -53.24 2.89 -4.13
C LYS A 261 -54.31 1.98 -4.73
N LYS A 262 -53.93 0.89 -5.42
CA LYS A 262 -54.89 -0.09 -5.94
C LYS A 262 -55.70 -0.74 -4.81
N VAL A 263 -55.05 -1.03 -3.68
CA VAL A 263 -55.71 -1.58 -2.49
C VAL A 263 -56.67 -0.56 -1.87
N GLU A 264 -56.26 0.71 -1.76
CA GLU A 264 -57.11 1.81 -1.28
C GLU A 264 -58.34 2.04 -2.18
N ASP A 265 -58.14 2.08 -3.51
CA ASP A 265 -59.21 2.28 -4.49
C ASP A 265 -60.22 1.11 -4.44
N LEU A 266 -59.72 -0.13 -4.29
CA LEU A 266 -60.56 -1.31 -4.10
C LEU A 266 -61.34 -1.24 -2.79
N GLY A 267 -60.68 -0.87 -1.68
CA GLY A 267 -61.30 -0.69 -0.38
C GLY A 267 -62.39 0.38 -0.40
N THR A 268 -62.15 1.51 -1.08
CA THR A 268 -63.14 2.57 -1.29
C THR A 268 -64.32 2.08 -2.10
N THR A 269 -64.07 1.32 -3.17
CA THR A 269 -65.11 0.78 -4.05
C THR A 269 -66.00 -0.21 -3.31
N ILE A 270 -65.40 -1.15 -2.57
CA ILE A 270 -66.13 -2.10 -1.72
C ILE A 270 -66.87 -1.35 -0.60
N GLY A 271 -66.27 -0.30 -0.05
CA GLY A 271 -66.85 0.54 1.00
C GLY A 271 -68.08 1.33 0.59
N LYS A 272 -68.25 1.64 -0.72
CA LYS A 272 -69.47 2.30 -1.24
C LYS A 272 -70.73 1.44 -1.11
N GLY A 273 -70.59 0.11 -1.01
CA GLY A 273 -71.73 -0.78 -0.85
C GLY A 273 -72.65 -0.83 -2.08
N TYR A 274 -73.87 -1.31 -1.85
CA TYR A 274 -74.97 -1.31 -2.83
C TYR A 274 -76.13 -0.45 -2.31
N THR A 275 -76.73 0.34 -3.21
CA THR A 275 -77.89 1.16 -2.89
C THR A 275 -79.15 0.51 -3.48
N PHE A 276 -80.13 0.25 -2.62
CA PHE A 276 -81.47 -0.21 -3.02
C PHE A 276 -82.44 0.96 -2.89
N ALA A 277 -83.07 1.35 -4.00
CA ALA A 277 -84.10 2.37 -4.02
C ALA A 277 -85.48 1.71 -4.03
N GLY A 278 -86.40 2.24 -3.23
CA GLY A 278 -87.82 1.88 -3.27
C GLY A 278 -88.66 3.05 -3.76
N ASP A 279 -89.98 2.88 -3.73
CA ASP A 279 -90.94 3.91 -4.16
C ASP A 279 -90.88 5.18 -3.29
N SER A 280 -90.41 5.07 -2.04
CA SER A 280 -90.08 6.20 -1.17
C SER A 280 -88.72 6.01 -0.50
N GLY A 281 -87.71 6.69 -1.03
CA GLY A 281 -86.35 6.72 -0.47
C GLY A 281 -85.45 5.57 -0.90
N SER A 282 -84.28 5.47 -0.25
CA SER A 282 -83.24 4.49 -0.58
C SER A 282 -82.44 4.09 0.66
N VAL A 283 -81.89 2.88 0.66
CA VAL A 283 -80.95 2.39 1.67
C VAL A 283 -79.65 1.97 1.01
N ASN A 284 -78.52 2.41 1.58
CA ASN A 284 -77.20 1.92 1.22
C ASN A 284 -76.76 0.85 2.24
N LYS A 285 -76.26 -0.29 1.75
CA LYS A 285 -75.73 -1.38 2.56
C LYS A 285 -74.33 -1.75 2.10
N LYS A 286 -73.42 -2.02 3.03
CA LYS A 286 -72.08 -2.47 2.68
C LYS A 286 -72.12 -3.90 2.16
N LEU A 287 -71.12 -4.31 1.37
CA LEU A 287 -70.98 -5.72 1.01
C LEU A 287 -70.89 -6.57 2.28
N GLY A 288 -71.71 -7.63 2.36
CA GLY A 288 -71.82 -8.50 3.54
C GLY A 288 -72.99 -8.15 4.48
N ASP A 289 -73.57 -6.95 4.39
CA ASP A 289 -74.75 -6.60 5.17
C ASP A 289 -76.03 -7.25 4.60
N THR A 290 -76.95 -7.63 5.47
CA THR A 290 -78.29 -8.10 5.07
C THR A 290 -79.25 -6.92 4.80
N VAL A 291 -79.89 -6.92 3.63
CA VAL A 291 -81.06 -6.07 3.34
C VAL A 291 -82.32 -6.86 3.65
N LYS A 292 -83.18 -6.36 4.55
CA LYS A 292 -84.51 -6.94 4.77
C LYS A 292 -85.47 -6.34 3.77
N ILE A 293 -86.12 -7.19 2.96
CA ILE A 293 -87.22 -6.79 2.09
C ILE A 293 -88.49 -7.31 2.75
N ALA A 294 -89.26 -6.40 3.32
CA ALA A 294 -90.48 -6.70 4.05
C ALA A 294 -91.69 -6.50 3.14
N GLY A 295 -92.71 -7.35 3.30
CA GLY A 295 -94.04 -7.06 2.79
C GLY A 295 -94.69 -5.88 3.51
N ASP A 296 -95.86 -5.46 3.05
CA ASP A 296 -96.66 -4.39 3.68
C ASP A 296 -97.37 -4.85 4.96
N GLY A 297 -97.21 -6.13 5.34
CA GLY A 297 -97.86 -6.77 6.48
C GLY A 297 -99.34 -7.09 6.25
N LYS A 298 -99.90 -6.82 5.06
CA LYS A 298 -101.32 -7.00 4.74
C LYS A 298 -101.54 -7.72 3.40
N ASN A 299 -101.14 -7.11 2.29
CA ASN A 299 -101.40 -7.60 0.92
C ASN A 299 -100.20 -8.24 0.26
N ILE A 300 -98.98 -7.89 0.66
CA ILE A 300 -97.73 -8.39 0.10
C ILE A 300 -96.98 -9.18 1.16
N THR A 301 -96.51 -10.37 0.80
CA THR A 301 -95.56 -11.15 1.58
C THR A 301 -94.25 -11.33 0.83
N THR A 302 -93.18 -11.38 1.61
CA THR A 302 -91.82 -11.63 1.13
C THR A 302 -91.27 -12.86 1.83
N SER A 303 -90.67 -13.78 1.07
CA SER A 303 -90.03 -14.98 1.61
C SER A 303 -88.78 -15.30 0.83
N VAL A 304 -87.87 -16.04 1.43
CA VAL A 304 -86.68 -16.56 0.77
C VAL A 304 -86.82 -18.08 0.74
N THR A 305 -86.64 -18.69 -0.43
CA THR A 305 -86.64 -20.16 -0.56
C THR A 305 -85.34 -20.74 0.00
N GLU A 306 -85.29 -22.05 0.22
CA GLU A 306 -84.05 -22.74 0.64
C GLU A 306 -82.92 -22.57 -0.38
N ASP A 307 -83.25 -22.40 -1.67
CA ASP A 307 -82.30 -22.12 -2.76
C ASP A 307 -81.86 -20.64 -2.82
N GLY A 308 -82.37 -19.79 -1.92
CA GLY A 308 -81.99 -18.38 -1.82
C GLY A 308 -82.75 -17.44 -2.75
N GLU A 309 -83.85 -17.87 -3.38
CA GLU A 309 -84.69 -16.98 -4.19
C GLU A 309 -85.56 -16.09 -3.31
N LEU A 310 -85.44 -14.77 -3.46
CA LEU A 310 -86.39 -13.84 -2.88
C LEU A 310 -87.69 -13.86 -3.69
N LYS A 311 -88.79 -14.28 -3.05
CA LYS A 311 -90.14 -14.23 -3.62
C LYS A 311 -90.91 -13.07 -3.01
N VAL A 312 -91.56 -12.30 -3.87
CA VAL A 312 -92.53 -11.25 -3.50
C VAL A 312 -93.87 -11.67 -4.08
N ALA A 313 -94.87 -11.87 -3.23
CA ALA A 313 -96.17 -12.41 -3.63
C ALA A 313 -97.32 -11.63 -3.00
N LEU A 314 -98.46 -11.62 -3.70
CA LEU A 314 -99.73 -11.17 -3.14
C LEU A 314 -100.29 -12.23 -2.18
N ASN A 315 -100.88 -11.77 -1.09
CA ASN A 315 -101.61 -12.63 -0.18
C ASN A 315 -102.92 -13.11 -0.81
N LYS A 316 -103.37 -14.31 -0.41
CA LYS A 316 -104.65 -14.87 -0.89
C LYS A 316 -105.85 -13.98 -0.54
N LYS A 317 -105.77 -13.26 0.58
CA LYS A 317 -106.72 -12.22 0.99
C LYS A 317 -106.06 -10.87 0.72
N ILE A 318 -106.78 -9.99 0.02
CA ILE A 318 -106.36 -8.61 -0.23
C ILE A 318 -107.30 -7.69 0.55
N GLU A 319 -106.72 -6.83 1.38
CA GLU A 319 -107.40 -5.76 2.13
C GLU A 319 -107.21 -4.43 1.41
N VAL A 320 -108.32 -3.85 0.97
CA VAL A 320 -108.38 -2.56 0.29
C VAL A 320 -109.45 -1.70 0.96
N GLU A 321 -109.15 -0.43 1.19
CA GLU A 321 -110.08 0.51 1.84
C GLU A 321 -111.23 0.90 0.89
N GLN A 322 -110.92 1.05 -0.40
CA GLN A 322 -111.89 1.35 -1.44
C GLN A 322 -111.48 0.67 -2.74
N ILE A 323 -112.45 0.07 -3.43
CA ILE A 323 -112.28 -0.38 -4.81
C ILE A 323 -113.00 0.65 -5.69
N THR A 324 -112.22 1.36 -6.51
CA THR A 324 -112.76 2.21 -7.58
C THR A 324 -112.44 1.51 -8.89
N SER A 325 -113.45 0.97 -9.57
CA SER A 325 -113.30 0.34 -10.88
C SER A 325 -114.46 0.73 -11.80
N GLU A 326 -114.21 0.77 -13.10
CA GLU A 326 -115.25 1.04 -14.11
C GLU A 326 -116.29 -0.10 -14.17
N LYS A 327 -115.85 -1.34 -13.94
CA LYS A 327 -116.69 -2.52 -13.75
C LYS A 327 -116.16 -3.38 -12.60
N MET A 328 -117.05 -3.92 -11.78
CA MET A 328 -116.73 -4.89 -10.72
C MET A 328 -117.05 -6.28 -11.25
N ILE A 329 -116.04 -6.94 -11.81
CA ILE A 329 -116.19 -8.28 -12.39
C ILE A 329 -115.68 -9.30 -11.38
N ILE A 330 -116.57 -10.14 -10.87
CA ILE A 330 -116.21 -11.29 -10.02
C ILE A 330 -116.22 -12.53 -10.89
N LYS A 331 -115.13 -13.30 -10.85
CA LYS A 331 -115.03 -14.58 -11.54
C LYS A 331 -115.27 -15.72 -10.55
N ASP A 332 -116.21 -16.60 -10.86
CA ASP A 332 -116.43 -17.81 -10.07
C ASP A 332 -115.31 -18.84 -10.29
N LYS A 333 -115.38 -19.94 -9.53
CA LYS A 333 -114.40 -21.05 -9.60
C LYS A 333 -114.38 -21.77 -10.96
N ASP A 334 -115.45 -21.65 -11.74
CA ASP A 334 -115.60 -22.31 -13.04
C ASP A 334 -115.20 -21.37 -14.20
N GLY A 335 -114.81 -20.15 -13.84
CA GLY A 335 -114.30 -19.15 -14.75
C GLY A 335 -115.37 -18.28 -15.40
N ASN A 336 -116.62 -18.35 -14.93
CA ASN A 336 -117.67 -17.44 -15.39
C ASN A 336 -117.54 -16.11 -14.66
N THR A 337 -117.77 -15.02 -15.37
CA THR A 337 -117.66 -13.67 -14.84
C THR A 337 -119.03 -13.06 -14.65
N THR A 338 -119.26 -12.49 -13.47
CA THR A 338 -120.46 -11.70 -13.16
C THR A 338 -120.05 -10.25 -13.01
N ASP A 339 -120.68 -9.38 -13.80
CA ASP A 339 -120.60 -7.94 -13.55
C ASP A 339 -121.58 -7.59 -12.43
N VAL A 340 -121.04 -7.34 -11.24
CA VAL A 340 -121.83 -7.07 -10.04
C VAL A 340 -122.64 -5.78 -10.23
N GLY A 341 -122.11 -4.79 -10.95
CA GLY A 341 -122.80 -3.54 -11.22
C GLY A 341 -124.03 -3.75 -12.11
N GLU A 342 -123.89 -4.57 -13.16
CA GLU A 342 -124.98 -4.92 -14.08
C GLU A 342 -126.05 -5.76 -13.38
N THR A 343 -125.66 -6.79 -12.60
CA THR A 343 -126.60 -7.64 -11.86
C THR A 343 -127.35 -6.89 -10.75
N LEU A 344 -126.70 -5.97 -10.03
CA LEU A 344 -127.39 -5.13 -9.04
C LEU A 344 -128.36 -4.16 -9.69
N LYS A 345 -128.03 -3.64 -10.88
CA LYS A 345 -128.92 -2.79 -11.67
C LYS A 345 -130.14 -3.57 -12.16
N GLU A 346 -129.94 -4.78 -12.70
CA GLU A 346 -131.03 -5.68 -13.12
C GLU A 346 -131.94 -6.05 -11.93
N HIS A 347 -131.39 -6.44 -10.78
CA HIS A 347 -132.21 -6.71 -9.59
C HIS A 347 -132.92 -5.47 -9.06
N SER A 348 -132.30 -4.28 -9.09
CA SER A 348 -132.94 -3.01 -8.75
C SER A 348 -134.14 -2.74 -9.65
N GLU A 349 -133.97 -2.90 -10.96
CA GLU A 349 -135.04 -2.76 -11.96
C GLU A 349 -136.15 -3.80 -11.73
N GLN A 350 -135.80 -5.06 -11.44
CA GLN A 350 -136.78 -6.12 -11.16
C GLN A 350 -137.54 -5.90 -9.83
N ILE A 351 -136.89 -5.38 -8.79
CA ILE A 351 -137.55 -4.98 -7.52
C ILE A 351 -138.54 -3.85 -7.78
N GLN A 352 -138.18 -2.90 -8.63
CA GLN A 352 -139.04 -1.78 -9.00
C GLN A 352 -140.24 -2.25 -9.83
N GLU A 353 -140.04 -3.17 -10.78
CA GLU A 353 -141.12 -3.84 -11.52
C GLU A 353 -142.04 -4.66 -10.61
N ASN A 354 -141.49 -5.42 -9.66
CA ASN A 354 -142.28 -6.17 -8.68
C ASN A 354 -143.09 -5.24 -7.77
N SER A 355 -142.53 -4.09 -7.35
CA SER A 355 -143.25 -3.07 -6.60
C SER A 355 -144.44 -2.51 -7.39
N GLU A 356 -144.26 -2.25 -8.68
CA GLU A 356 -145.32 -1.77 -9.58
C GLU A 356 -146.36 -2.85 -9.92
N ALA A 357 -145.97 -4.11 -10.05
CA ALA A 357 -146.88 -5.24 -10.24
C ALA A 357 -147.78 -5.48 -9.01
N ILE A 358 -147.23 -5.36 -7.79
CA ILE A 358 -148.01 -5.41 -6.54
C ILE A 358 -149.04 -4.27 -6.50
N LYS A 359 -148.67 -3.04 -6.92
CA LYS A 359 -149.64 -1.93 -7.05
C LYS A 359 -150.74 -2.21 -8.06
N LYS A 360 -150.45 -2.87 -9.18
CA LYS A 360 -151.43 -3.19 -10.24
C LYS A 360 -152.40 -4.32 -9.84
N GLY A 361 -151.94 -5.32 -9.08
CA GLY A 361 -152.78 -6.41 -8.57
C GLY A 361 -153.84 -5.96 -7.55
N LEU A 362 -153.54 -4.92 -6.75
CA LEU A 362 -154.47 -4.37 -5.76
C LEU A 362 -155.66 -3.61 -6.40
N ASN A 363 -155.53 -3.11 -7.64
CA ASN A 363 -156.59 -2.36 -8.33
C ASN A 363 -157.69 -3.24 -8.96
N PHE A 364 -157.47 -4.54 -9.12
CA PHE A 364 -158.49 -5.46 -9.69
C PHE A 364 -159.47 -6.03 -8.66
N ALA A 365 -159.18 -5.94 -7.36
CA ALA A 365 -160.00 -6.52 -6.30
C ALA A 365 -161.05 -5.55 -5.70
N GLY A 366 -161.19 -4.33 -6.23
CA GLY A 366 -161.87 -3.22 -5.55
C GLY A 366 -163.18 -2.66 -6.14
N ASN A 367 -163.86 -3.30 -7.10
CA ASN A 367 -165.16 -2.78 -7.61
C ASN A 367 -166.26 -3.85 -7.72
N HIS A 368 -167.20 -3.81 -6.77
CA HIS A 368 -168.35 -4.70 -6.60
C HIS A 368 -169.61 -4.11 -7.28
N GLY A 369 -170.42 -4.98 -7.91
CA GLY A 369 -171.89 -4.98 -8.03
C GLY A 369 -172.78 -3.71 -8.14
N THR A 370 -173.71 -3.81 -9.12
CA THR A 370 -175.17 -3.48 -9.12
C THR A 370 -175.68 -2.16 -9.77
N THR A 371 -176.45 -2.25 -10.88
CA THR A 371 -177.95 -2.18 -10.96
C THR A 371 -178.52 -1.77 -12.35
N ASN A 372 -179.61 -2.47 -12.73
CA ASN A 372 -180.68 -2.29 -13.76
C ASN A 372 -180.76 -1.05 -14.69
N LYS A 373 -180.90 -1.30 -16.01
CA LYS A 373 -182.18 -1.26 -16.77
C LYS A 373 -182.06 -1.97 -18.12
#